data_AF-A0A410WWY0-F1
#
_entry.id   AF-A0A410WWY0-F1
#
_cell.length_a   1.000
_cell.length_b   1.000
_cell.length_c   1.000
_cell.angle_alpha   90.00
_cell.angle_beta   90.00
_cell.angle_gamma   90.00
#
_symmetry.space_group_name_H-M   'P 1'
#
loop_
_entity.id
_entity.type
_entity.pdbx_description
1 polymer ?
#
loop_
_entity_poly.entity_id
_entity_poly.type
_entity_poly.pdbx_seq_one_letter_code
_entity_poly.pdbx_strand_id
1 'polypeptide(L)'
;MNQDIHSYFGLSYANYLVLPRTVLQSMPMEWQIKFVELLEEVDDTNWRTELMPKNWMDYLVKVRDKNGRFISDPLDNYDRGRRRVFDTDQ
;
A
#
# COMPACT_ATOMS: atom_id res chain seq x y z
N MET A 1 -18.95 4.58 13.70
CA MET A 1 -18.72 5.96 13.23
C MET A 1 -17.89 5.86 11.96
N ASN A 2 -18.18 6.64 10.92
CA ASN A 2 -17.23 6.75 9.81
C ASN A 2 -16.06 7.61 10.30
N GLN A 3 -14.95 6.95 10.61
CA GLN A 3 -13.66 7.61 10.68
C GLN A 3 -13.31 8.10 9.28
N ASP A 4 -12.90 9.36 9.17
CA ASP A 4 -12.43 9.96 7.92
C ASP A 4 -11.12 9.30 7.45
N ILE A 5 -10.69 9.63 6.24
CA ILE A 5 -9.49 9.03 5.62
C ILE A 5 -8.19 9.28 6.42
N HIS A 6 -8.08 10.39 7.16
CA HIS A 6 -6.93 10.65 8.02
C HIS A 6 -7.00 9.80 9.30
N SER A 7 -8.19 9.68 9.89
CA SER A 7 -8.47 8.79 11.03
C SER A 7 -8.23 7.31 10.69
N TYR A 8 -8.49 6.88 9.45
CA TYR A 8 -8.33 5.48 9.03
C TYR A 8 -6.87 5.00 8.99
N PHE A 9 -5.92 5.84 8.54
CA PHE A 9 -4.58 5.38 8.07
C PHE A 9 -3.38 5.07 9.23
N GLY A 10 -3.65 6.39 9.73
CA GLY A 10 -3.26 7.38 10.79
C GLY A 10 -1.94 8.18 10.64
N LEU A 11 -1.36 8.62 11.78
CA LEU A 11 -0.14 9.46 11.86
C LEU A 11 1.18 8.79 11.39
N SER A 12 1.20 7.46 11.28
CA SER A 12 2.34 6.61 10.89
C SER A 12 2.41 6.16 9.41
N TYR A 13 1.39 6.42 8.58
CA TYR A 13 1.04 5.53 7.46
C TYR A 13 1.85 5.63 6.16
N ALA A 14 2.87 6.50 6.06
CA ALA A 14 3.70 6.59 4.84
C ALA A 14 4.52 5.32 4.54
N ASN A 15 4.62 4.38 5.48
CA ASN A 15 5.34 3.12 5.33
C ASN A 15 4.48 2.05 4.65
N TYR A 16 4.50 2.05 3.31
CA TYR A 16 4.06 0.97 2.43
C TYR A 16 2.58 0.53 2.54
N LEU A 17 1.69 1.26 1.83
CA LEU A 17 0.36 0.75 1.45
C LEU A 17 0.41 -0.58 0.66
N VAL A 18 1.60 -0.96 0.18
CA VAL A 18 1.89 -2.27 -0.43
C VAL A 18 1.56 -3.44 0.52
N LEU A 19 1.71 -3.27 1.83
CA LEU A 19 1.38 -4.33 2.81
C LEU A 19 -0.14 -4.51 2.98
N PRO A 20 -0.95 -3.46 3.26
CA PRO A 20 -2.41 -3.52 3.14
C PRO A 20 -2.88 -4.09 1.80
N ARG A 21 -2.30 -3.67 0.67
CA ARG A 21 -2.62 -4.22 -0.67
C ARG A 21 -2.35 -5.73 -0.75
N THR A 22 -1.23 -6.20 -0.22
CA THR A 22 -0.86 -7.63 -0.23
C THR A 22 -1.80 -8.46 0.65
N VAL A 23 -2.18 -7.95 1.82
CA VAL A 23 -3.19 -8.56 2.70
C VAL A 23 -4.55 -8.63 2.00
N LEU A 24 -4.97 -7.55 1.34
CA LEU A 24 -6.26 -7.47 0.67
C LEU A 24 -6.41 -8.48 -0.48
N GLN A 25 -5.32 -8.85 -1.16
CA GLN A 25 -5.33 -9.90 -2.18
C GLN A 25 -5.54 -11.31 -1.62
N SER A 26 -5.47 -11.49 -0.29
CA SER A 26 -5.88 -12.71 0.42
C SER A 26 -7.32 -12.62 0.98
N MET A 27 -8.05 -11.53 0.76
CA MET A 27 -9.44 -11.32 1.23
C MET A 27 -10.47 -11.76 0.16
N PRO A 28 -11.77 -11.91 0.53
CA PRO A 28 -12.83 -12.26 -0.41
C PRO A 28 -12.89 -11.36 -1.66
N MET A 29 -13.33 -11.93 -2.78
CA MET A 29 -13.29 -11.29 -4.10
C MET A 29 -14.05 -9.96 -4.12
N GLU A 30 -15.16 -9.85 -3.39
CA GLU A 30 -15.97 -8.64 -3.31
C GLU A 30 -15.31 -7.49 -2.52
N TRP A 31 -14.21 -7.74 -1.80
CA TRP A 31 -13.34 -6.68 -1.25
C TRP A 31 -12.28 -6.25 -2.25
N GLN A 32 -11.75 -7.19 -3.05
CA GLN A 32 -10.76 -6.90 -4.08
C GLN A 32 -11.35 -6.04 -5.20
N ILE A 33 -12.57 -6.36 -5.66
CA ILE A 33 -13.31 -5.59 -6.67
C ILE A 33 -13.52 -4.14 -6.20
N LYS A 34 -14.12 -3.94 -5.01
CA LYS A 34 -14.39 -2.59 -4.46
C LYS A 34 -13.16 -1.72 -4.30
N PHE A 35 -12.01 -2.32 -4.03
CA PHE A 35 -10.74 -1.59 -3.95
C PHE A 35 -10.18 -1.21 -5.31
N VAL A 36 -10.43 -1.99 -6.37
CA VAL A 36 -10.11 -1.61 -7.74
C VAL A 36 -11.02 -0.47 -8.20
N GLU A 37 -12.34 -0.59 -7.98
CA GLU A 37 -13.32 0.47 -8.28
C GLU A 37 -12.92 1.82 -7.66
N LEU A 38 -12.55 1.82 -6.36
CA LEU A 38 -12.07 3.01 -5.66
C LEU A 38 -10.70 3.53 -6.13
N LEU A 39 -9.83 2.68 -6.68
CA LEU A 39 -8.56 3.12 -7.26
C LEU A 39 -8.76 3.74 -8.65
N GLU A 40 -9.74 3.26 -9.42
CA GLU A 40 -10.13 3.84 -10.71
C GLU A 40 -10.78 5.23 -10.49
N GLU A 41 -11.71 5.36 -9.54
CA GLU A 41 -12.28 6.66 -9.13
C GLU A 41 -11.20 7.65 -8.66
N VAL A 42 -10.18 7.18 -7.92
CA VAL A 42 -9.06 8.02 -7.48
C VAL A 42 -8.20 8.45 -8.67
N ASP A 43 -7.86 7.56 -9.60
CA ASP A 43 -6.99 7.89 -10.73
C ASP A 43 -7.66 8.83 -11.75
N ASP A 44 -8.98 8.74 -11.92
CA ASP A 44 -9.78 9.67 -12.73
C ASP A 44 -9.71 11.14 -12.23
N THR A 45 -9.40 11.36 -10.95
CA THR A 45 -9.13 12.72 -10.42
C THR A 45 -7.87 13.38 -11.02
N ASN A 46 -7.06 12.65 -11.79
CA ASN A 46 -5.79 13.09 -12.36
C ASN A 46 -4.74 13.51 -11.30
N TRP A 47 -4.89 13.08 -10.04
CA TRP A 47 -4.05 13.49 -8.90
C TRP A 47 -2.53 13.45 -9.14
N ARG A 48 -2.04 12.50 -9.95
CA ARG A 48 -0.62 12.38 -10.28
C ARG A 48 -0.10 13.60 -11.04
N THR A 49 -0.90 14.16 -11.94
CA THR A 49 -0.55 15.35 -12.73
C THR A 49 -0.49 16.61 -11.87
N GLU A 50 -1.32 16.69 -10.82
CA GLU A 50 -1.37 17.82 -9.90
C GLU A 50 -0.31 17.73 -8.78
N LEU A 51 0.01 16.52 -8.30
CA LEU A 51 0.96 16.31 -7.18
C LEU A 51 2.40 16.00 -7.62
N MET A 52 2.64 15.48 -8.82
CA MET A 52 4.00 15.20 -9.31
C MET A 52 4.50 16.34 -10.21
N PRO A 53 5.63 17.01 -9.87
CA PRO A 53 6.17 18.06 -10.72
C PRO A 53 6.69 17.50 -12.05
N LYS A 54 6.75 18.36 -13.08
CA LYS A 54 7.08 17.95 -14.47
C LYS A 54 8.51 17.42 -14.66
N ASN A 55 9.39 17.60 -13.68
CA ASN A 55 10.68 16.92 -13.61
C ASN A 55 10.53 15.59 -12.86
N TRP A 56 10.92 14.49 -13.50
CA TRP A 56 10.89 13.16 -12.89
C TRP A 56 11.75 13.12 -11.62
N MET A 57 11.19 12.60 -10.52
CA MET A 57 11.85 12.42 -9.23
C MET A 57 11.47 11.07 -8.64
N ASP A 58 12.45 10.28 -8.22
CA ASP A 58 12.25 9.00 -7.54
C ASP A 58 12.08 9.18 -6.03
N TYR A 59 11.13 8.43 -5.44
CA TYR A 59 10.97 8.31 -4.00
C TYR A 59 11.50 6.96 -3.52
N LEU A 60 12.51 6.98 -2.65
CA LEU A 60 13.14 5.78 -2.08
C LEU A 60 12.77 5.62 -0.59
N VAL A 61 11.91 4.65 -0.30
CA VAL A 61 11.61 4.25 1.08
C VAL A 61 12.65 3.23 1.56
N LYS A 62 13.03 3.29 2.84
CA LYS A 62 13.98 2.35 3.47
C LYS A 62 13.54 1.96 4.86
N VAL A 63 13.42 0.67 5.13
CA VAL A 63 13.18 0.12 6.47
C VAL A 63 14.37 0.38 7.40
N ARG A 64 14.11 0.42 8.71
CA ARG A 64 15.12 0.42 9.78
C ARG A 64 14.87 -0.69 10.78
N ASP A 65 15.93 -1.23 11.35
CA ASP A 65 15.84 -2.16 12.48
C ASP A 65 15.44 -1.44 13.78
N LYS A 66 15.21 -2.23 14.84
CA LYS A 66 14.91 -1.72 16.19
C LYS A 66 15.99 -0.83 16.82
N ASN A 67 17.17 -0.74 16.21
CA ASN A 67 18.30 0.09 16.63
C ASN A 67 18.47 1.33 15.70
N GLY A 68 17.53 1.58 14.79
CA GLY A 68 17.55 2.69 13.84
C GLY A 68 18.46 2.51 12.62
N ARG A 69 19.09 1.33 12.45
CA ARG A 69 19.98 1.04 11.31
C ARG A 69 19.16 0.71 10.07
N PHE A 70 19.51 1.27 8.92
CA PHE A 70 18.91 0.84 7.66
C PHE A 70 19.28 -0.62 7.36
N ILE A 71 18.30 -1.42 6.93
CA ILE A 71 18.46 -2.82 6.52
C ILE A 71 17.81 -3.03 5.15
N SER A 72 18.07 -4.19 4.52
CA SER A 72 17.25 -4.64 3.38
C SER A 72 15.84 -4.92 3.87
N ASP A 73 14.82 -4.48 3.14
CA ASP A 73 13.42 -4.76 3.50
C ASP A 73 13.09 -6.24 3.22
N PRO A 74 12.77 -7.05 4.25
CA PRO A 74 12.41 -8.46 4.05
C PRO A 74 11.12 -8.65 3.23
N LEU A 75 10.37 -7.57 2.99
CA LEU A 75 9.11 -7.56 2.27
C LEU A 75 9.25 -7.03 0.82
N ASP A 76 10.41 -6.48 0.45
CA ASP A 76 10.81 -5.95 -0.88
C ASP A 76 10.69 -6.99 -2.02
N ASN A 77 10.62 -8.27 -1.65
CA ASN A 77 10.25 -9.37 -2.52
C ASN A 77 8.76 -9.29 -2.90
N TYR A 78 8.35 -8.22 -3.60
CA TYR A 78 6.99 -8.02 -4.10
C TYR A 78 6.66 -9.06 -5.18
N ASP A 79 6.14 -10.22 -4.78
CA ASP A 79 5.67 -11.27 -5.69
C ASP A 79 4.34 -10.91 -6.38
N ARG A 80 4.23 -9.64 -6.83
CA ARG A 80 3.10 -8.97 -7.49
C ARG A 80 1.72 -9.14 -6.84
N GLY A 81 1.68 -9.61 -5.59
CA GLY A 81 0.45 -9.88 -4.84
C GLY A 81 0.07 -11.36 -4.68
N ARG A 82 0.94 -12.30 -5.06
CA ARG A 82 0.72 -13.76 -4.86
C ARG A 82 1.12 -14.28 -3.48
N ARG A 83 1.72 -13.43 -2.64
CA ARG A 83 2.06 -13.75 -1.25
C ARG A 83 0.77 -13.95 -0.44
N ARG A 84 0.34 -15.21 -0.32
CA ARG A 84 -0.73 -15.61 0.61
C ARG A 84 -0.28 -15.27 2.03
N VAL A 85 -1.02 -14.38 2.69
CA VAL A 85 -0.73 -13.98 4.09
C VAL A 85 -1.42 -14.93 5.07
N PHE A 86 -2.53 -15.53 4.64
CA PHE A 86 -3.33 -16.48 5.41
C PHE A 86 -3.65 -17.69 4.52
N ASP A 87 -2.73 -18.65 4.39
CA ASP A 87 -3.08 -19.99 3.91
C ASP A 87 -3.84 -20.73 5.02
N THR A 88 -5.03 -21.24 4.71
CA THR A 88 -5.86 -22.02 5.63
C THR A 88 -5.68 -23.53 5.50
N ASP A 89 -4.84 -23.97 4.56
CA ASP A 89 -4.64 -25.39 4.22
C ASP A 89 -3.29 -25.90 4.76
N GLN A 90 -3.19 -26.07 6.09
CA GLN A 90 -2.18 -26.88 6.80
C GLN A 90 -2.85 -27.81 7.81
#